data_AF-A0A317FHR5-F1
#
_entry.id   AF-A0A317FHR5-F1
#
_cell.length_a   1.000
_cell.length_b   1.000
_cell.length_c   1.000
_cell.angle_alpha   90.00
_cell.angle_beta   90.00
_cell.angle_gamma   90.00
#
_symmetry.space_group_name_H-M   'P 1'
#
loop_
_entity.id
_entity.type
_entity.pdbx_description
1 polymer ?
#
loop_
_entity_poly.entity_id
_entity_poly.type
_entity_poly.pdbx_seq_one_letter_code
_entity_poly.pdbx_strand_id
1 'polypeptide(L)'
;MGQLLVRNLDDDVIECLKARALERGTSLEQVAREALTESARRSDRAAWLAEMQALRAMTRFDPVGSTAAIRESRDALARRLDAPRRATPGKPG
;
A
#
# COMPACT_ATOMS: atom_id res chain seq x y z
N MET A 1 -22.50 -10.86 -15.82
CA MET A 1 -21.68 -10.02 -16.72
C MET A 1 -22.60 -8.96 -17.32
N GLY A 2 -22.31 -7.68 -17.11
CA GLY A 2 -23.02 -6.57 -17.74
C GLY A 2 -22.14 -5.91 -18.80
N GLN A 3 -22.75 -5.27 -19.78
CA GLN A 3 -22.06 -4.50 -20.81
C GLN A 3 -22.53 -3.05 -20.76
N LEU A 4 -21.59 -2.12 -20.92
CA LEU A 4 -21.85 -0.68 -20.94
C LEU A 4 -21.17 -0.09 -22.17
N LEU A 5 -21.93 0.65 -22.97
CA LEU A 5 -21.44 1.39 -24.14
C LEU A 5 -21.31 2.87 -23.77
N VAL A 6 -20.07 3.38 -23.75
CA VAL A 6 -19.81 4.82 -23.61
C VAL A 6 -19.72 5.41 -25.02
N ARG A 7 -20.59 6.38 -25.35
CA ARG A 7 -20.60 7.09 -26.64
C ARG A 7 -20.12 8.51 -26.45
N ASN A 8 -19.54 9.09 -27.50
CA ASN A 8 -19.03 10.47 -27.52
C ASN A 8 -18.04 10.75 -26.38
N LEU A 9 -17.09 9.83 -26.17
CA LEU A 9 -15.99 10.05 -25.24
C LEU A 9 -14.90 10.87 -25.94
N ASP A 10 -14.41 11.92 -25.29
CA ASP A 10 -13.36 12.77 -25.85
C ASP A 10 -12.11 11.95 -26.20
N ASP A 11 -11.54 12.23 -27.37
CA ASP A 11 -10.37 11.48 -27.89
C ASP A 11 -9.17 11.57 -26.94
N ASP A 12 -8.96 12.73 -26.29
CA ASP A 12 -7.90 12.93 -25.31
C ASP A 12 -8.03 11.96 -24.10
N VAL A 13 -9.27 11.65 -23.70
CA VAL A 13 -9.53 10.69 -22.62
C VAL A 13 -9.20 9.27 -23.09
N ILE A 14 -9.57 8.93 -24.33
CA ILE A 14 -9.25 7.63 -24.93
C ILE A 14 -7.73 7.44 -24.98
N GLU A 15 -6.99 8.43 -25.47
CA GLU A 15 -5.52 8.38 -25.55
C GLU A 15 -4.87 8.26 -24.17
N CYS A 16 -5.35 9.02 -23.19
CA CYS A 16 -4.89 8.87 -21.80
C CYS A 16 -5.12 7.45 -21.24
N LEU A 17 -6.27 6.83 -21.53
CA LEU A 17 -6.57 5.46 -21.10
C LEU A 17 -5.68 4.43 -21.81
N LYS A 18 -5.40 4.61 -23.11
CA LYS A 18 -4.46 3.77 -23.87
C LYS A 18 -3.04 3.86 -23.30
N ALA A 19 -2.56 5.07 -23.02
CA ALA A 19 -1.25 5.29 -22.42
C ALA A 19 -1.11 4.56 -21.08
N ARG A 20 -2.12 4.69 -20.20
CA ARG A 20 -2.16 3.97 -18.91
C ARG A 20 -2.17 2.45 -19.06
N ALA A 21 -2.88 1.94 -20.07
CA ALA A 21 -2.92 0.51 -20.35
C ALA A 21 -1.54 -0.01 -20.80
N LEU A 22 -0.86 0.73 -21.68
CA LEU A 22 0.51 0.43 -22.12
C LEU A 22 1.49 0.45 -20.95
N GLU A 23 1.47 1.50 -20.12
CA GLU A 23 2.34 1.62 -18.93
C GLU A 23 2.18 0.45 -17.96
N ARG A 24 0.95 -0.07 -17.82
CA ARG A 24 0.62 -1.18 -16.91
C ARG A 24 0.78 -2.55 -17.56
N GLY A 25 1.00 -2.63 -18.87
CA GLY A 25 1.01 -3.89 -19.61
C GLY A 25 -0.34 -4.61 -19.61
N THR A 26 -1.45 -3.88 -19.56
CA THR A 26 -2.81 -4.43 -19.54
C THR A 26 -3.65 -3.91 -20.72
N SER A 27 -4.88 -4.39 -20.88
CA SER A 27 -5.80 -3.88 -21.92
C SER A 27 -6.51 -2.61 -21.47
N LEU A 28 -6.91 -1.77 -22.42
CA LEU A 28 -7.72 -0.58 -22.16
C LEU A 28 -9.04 -0.94 -21.45
N GLU A 29 -9.67 -2.04 -21.86
CA GLU A 29 -10.89 -2.54 -21.22
C GLU A 29 -10.65 -2.86 -19.74
N GLN A 30 -9.53 -3.50 -19.41
CA GLN A 30 -9.18 -3.83 -18.02
C GLN A 30 -8.98 -2.55 -17.20
N VAL A 31 -8.25 -1.57 -17.73
CA VAL A 31 -8.07 -0.26 -17.07
C VAL A 31 -9.42 0.44 -16.84
N ALA A 32 -10.30 0.45 -17.84
CA ALA A 32 -11.62 1.06 -17.72
C ALA A 32 -12.49 0.32 -16.69
N ARG A 33 -12.47 -1.01 -16.70
CA ARG A 33 -13.18 -1.86 -15.73
C ARG A 33 -12.73 -1.60 -14.31
N GLU A 34 -11.42 -1.50 -14.07
CA GLU A 34 -10.86 -1.20 -12.76
C GLU A 34 -11.27 0.19 -12.28
N ALA A 35 -11.16 1.21 -13.14
CA ALA A 35 -11.55 2.58 -12.81
C ALA A 35 -13.04 2.67 -12.45
N LEU A 36 -13.92 2.03 -13.21
CA LEU A 36 -15.35 1.97 -12.93
C LEU A 36 -15.66 1.21 -11.64
N THR A 37 -14.97 0.08 -11.40
CA THR A 37 -15.13 -0.72 -10.18
C THR A 37 -14.71 0.07 -8.94
N GLU A 38 -13.58 0.76 -9.02
CA GLU A 38 -13.07 1.58 -7.93
C GLU A 38 -13.97 2.77 -7.67
N SER A 39 -14.44 3.45 -8.72
CA SER A 39 -15.43 4.52 -8.61
C SER A 39 -16.73 4.03 -7.95
N ALA A 40 -17.22 2.86 -8.35
CA ALA A 40 -18.43 2.29 -7.77
C ALA A 40 -18.26 1.98 -6.28
N ARG A 41 -17.08 1.45 -5.87
CA ARG A 41 -16.74 1.19 -4.47
C ARG A 41 -16.62 2.46 -3.63
N ARG A 42 -16.11 3.55 -4.21
CA ARG A 42 -15.96 4.86 -3.52
C ARG A 42 -17.28 5.59 -3.27
N SER A 43 -18.40 5.12 -3.83
CA SER A 43 -19.72 5.77 -3.72
C SER A 43 -20.25 5.81 -2.28
N ASP A 44 -19.77 4.93 -1.39
CA ASP A 44 -20.11 5.00 0.03
C ASP A 44 -18.95 5.61 0.82
N ARG A 45 -18.77 6.93 0.65
CA ARG A 45 -17.80 7.72 1.44
C ARG A 45 -17.99 7.50 2.94
N ALA A 46 -19.22 7.23 3.40
CA ALA A 46 -19.50 6.95 4.80
C ALA A 46 -18.97 5.57 5.21
N ALA A 47 -19.18 4.52 4.41
CA ALA A 47 -18.57 3.21 4.65
C ALA A 47 -17.04 3.26 4.58
N TRP A 48 -16.46 3.99 3.63
CA TRP A 48 -15.02 4.17 3.55
C TRP A 48 -14.47 4.89 4.80
N LEU A 49 -15.12 5.96 5.25
CA LEU A 49 -14.74 6.64 6.49
C LEU A 49 -14.90 5.73 7.72
N ALA A 50 -15.95 4.93 7.77
CA ALA A 50 -16.19 3.97 8.86
C ALA A 50 -15.09 2.88 8.88
N GLU A 51 -14.69 2.36 7.73
CA GLU A 51 -13.58 1.42 7.61
C GLU A 51 -12.26 2.04 8.09
N MET A 52 -11.96 3.26 7.65
CA MET A 52 -10.75 3.97 8.10
C MET A 52 -10.76 4.24 9.61
N GLN A 53 -11.92 4.55 10.20
CA GLN A 53 -12.06 4.71 11.65
C GLN A 53 -11.87 3.39 12.39
N ALA A 54 -12.39 2.27 11.86
CA ALA A 54 -12.20 0.95 12.45
C ALA A 54 -10.72 0.55 12.43
N LEU A 55 -10.01 0.74 11.31
CA LEU A 55 -8.57 0.48 11.20
C LEU A 55 -7.76 1.36 12.17
N ARG A 56 -8.15 2.64 12.31
CA ARG A 56 -7.53 3.53 13.30
C ARG A 56 -7.77 3.02 14.73
N ALA A 57 -8.98 2.56 15.06
CA ALA A 57 -9.31 2.03 16.39
C ALA A 57 -8.56 0.73 16.72
N MET A 58 -8.21 -0.07 15.72
CA MET A 58 -7.37 -1.27 15.90
C MET A 58 -5.90 -0.95 16.23
N THR A 59 -5.45 0.27 15.98
CA THR A 59 -4.07 0.68 16.21
C THR A 59 -4.00 1.56 17.46
N ARG A 60 -3.22 1.14 18.47
CA ARG A 60 -2.96 1.99 19.64
C ARG A 60 -2.06 3.14 19.21
N PHE A 61 -2.46 4.37 19.50
CA PHE A 61 -1.60 5.54 19.34
C PHE A 61 -0.35 5.38 20.20
N ASP A 62 0.82 5.51 19.56
CA ASP A 62 2.10 5.60 20.24
C ASP A 62 2.64 7.04 20.09
N PRO A 63 2.90 7.76 21.19
CA PRO A 63 3.46 9.11 21.13
C PRO A 63 4.91 9.12 20.62
N VAL A 64 5.59 7.97 20.53
CA VAL A 64 6.93 7.87 19.97
C VAL A 64 6.86 8.11 18.46
N GLY A 65 7.42 9.24 18.03
CA GLY A 65 7.55 9.54 16.61
C GLY A 65 8.37 8.45 15.90
N SER A 66 7.93 8.06 14.70
CA SER A 66 8.58 7.00 13.90
C SER A 66 10.09 7.23 13.71
N THR A 67 10.50 8.49 13.54
CA THR A 67 11.92 8.85 13.41
C THR A 67 12.73 8.54 14.68
N ALA A 68 12.16 8.74 15.87
CA ALA A 68 12.83 8.41 17.12
C ALA A 68 12.97 6.90 17.28
N ALA A 69 11.91 6.14 17.02
CA ALA A 69 11.91 4.68 17.06
C ALA A 69 12.94 4.06 16.08
N ILE A 70 13.00 4.59 14.85
CA ILE A 70 13.97 4.13 13.84
C ILE A 70 15.41 4.40 14.29
N ARG A 71 15.69 5.59 14.86
CA ARG A 71 17.02 5.92 15.39
C ARG A 71 17.41 4.99 16.53
N GLU A 72 16.52 4.78 17.50
CA GLU A 72 16.77 3.87 18.62
C GLU A 72 17.06 2.45 18.13
N SER A 73 16.26 1.93 17.20
CA SER A 73 16.46 0.59 16.64
C SER A 73 17.80 0.47 15.90
N ARG A 74 18.20 1.50 15.14
CA ARG A 74 19.49 1.54 14.45
C ARG A 74 20.65 1.55 15.45
N ASP A 75 20.55 2.38 16.48
CA ASP A 75 21.62 2.55 17.47
C ASP A 75 21.72 1.30 18.38
N ALA A 76 20.60 0.62 18.65
CA ALA A 76 20.57 -0.69 19.31
C ALA A 76 21.22 -1.78 18.43
N LEU A 77 20.98 -1.76 17.12
CA LEU A 77 21.61 -2.68 16.19
C LEU A 77 23.13 -2.48 16.13
N ALA A 78 23.60 -1.22 16.03
CA ALA A 78 25.02 -0.89 16.02
C ALA A 78 25.73 -1.44 17.28
N ARG A 79 25.16 -1.20 18.46
CA ARG A 79 25.67 -1.75 19.73
C ARG A 79 25.72 -3.28 19.75
N ARG A 80 24.76 -3.96 19.12
CA ARG A 80 24.74 -5.44 19.05
C ARG A 80 25.81 -5.98 18.12
N LEU A 81 26.14 -5.27 17.05
CA LEU A 81 27.19 -5.65 16.11
C LEU A 81 28.59 -5.40 16.70
N ASP A 82 28.74 -4.34 17.49
CA ASP A 82 29.99 -4.02 18.20
C ASP A 82 30.21 -4.89 19.46
N ALA A 83 29.18 -5.61 19.92
CA ALA A 83 29.31 -6.51 21.06
C ALA A 83 30.17 -7.74 20.70
N PRO A 84 31.13 -8.14 21.55
CA PRO A 84 31.95 -9.33 21.28
C PRO A 84 31.06 -10.57 21.19
N ARG A 85 31.23 -11.34 20.11
CA ARG A 85 30.56 -12.64 19.94
C ARG A 85 30.93 -13.52 21.14
N ARG A 86 29.95 -13.82 22.01
CA ARG A 86 30.14 -14.80 23.09
C ARG A 86 30.55 -16.13 22.45
N ALA A 87 31.76 -16.60 22.75
CA ALA A 87 32.21 -17.92 22.36
C ALA A 87 31.26 -18.95 22.98
N THR A 88 30.69 -19.82 22.15
CA THR A 88 29.92 -20.98 22.61
C THR A 88 30.81 -21.86 23.48
N PRO A 89 30.40 -22.27 24.68
CA PRO A 89 31.20 -23.18 25.49
C PRO A 89 31.30 -24.52 24.75
N GLY A 90 32.52 -24.93 24.42
CA GLY A 90 32.79 -26.22 23.80
C GLY A 90 32.27 -27.35 24.69
N LYS A 91 31.63 -28.36 24.08
CA LYS A 91 31.23 -29.58 24.77
C LYS A 91 32.45 -30.23 25.43
N PRO A 92 32.40 -30.60 26.72
CA PRO A 92 33.42 -31.47 27.29
C PRO A 92 33.25 -32.88 26.71
N GLY A 93 34.39 -33.51 26.39
CA GLY A 93 34.48 -34.88 25.87
C GLY A 93 34.25 -35.94 26.94
#